data_AF-Q1HR38-F1
#
_entry.id   AF-Q1HR38-F1
#
_cell.length_a   1.000
_cell.length_b   1.000
_cell.length_c   1.000
_cell.angle_alpha   90.00
_cell.angle_beta   90.00
_cell.angle_gamma   90.00
#
_symmetry.space_group_name_H-M   'P 1'
#
loop_
_entity.id
_entity.type
_entity.pdbx_description
1 polymer ?
#
loop_
_entity_poly.entity_id
_entity_poly.type
_entity_poly.pdbx_seq_one_letter_code
_entity_poly.pdbx_strand_id
1 'polypeptide(L)'
;MASLATKGSSLVSTLLTNARPKFNVFMKYAKVELTPPTPGDIPAIRDGIARIVSGARTGAWKNLTVKEAWLNSLVTAEVFFWFYVGECIGKRHLVGYEV
;
A
#
# COMPACT_ATOMS: atom_id res chain seq x y z
N MET A 1 26.15 34.05 -0.06
CA MET A 1 25.60 33.07 0.91
C MET A 1 24.22 33.46 1.46
N ALA A 2 24.00 34.71 1.91
CA ALA A 2 22.69 35.12 2.46
C ALA A 2 21.51 35.04 1.47
N SER A 3 21.68 35.48 0.22
CA SER A 3 20.60 35.43 -0.80
C SER A 3 20.16 34.00 -1.17
N LEU A 4 21.09 33.03 -1.14
CA LEU A 4 20.80 31.62 -1.42
C LEU A 4 19.99 30.98 -0.29
N ALA A 5 20.30 31.31 0.96
CA ALA A 5 19.55 30.86 2.13
C ALA A 5 18.12 31.46 2.14
N THR A 6 17.97 32.75 1.80
CA THR A 6 16.65 33.38 1.71
C THR A 6 15.80 32.80 0.58
N LYS A 7 16.39 32.54 -0.60
CA LYS A 7 15.70 31.88 -1.73
C LYS A 7 15.38 30.40 -1.43
N GLY A 8 16.27 29.69 -0.75
CA GLY A 8 16.03 28.33 -0.27
C GLY A 8 14.85 28.28 0.71
N SER A 9 14.81 29.21 1.66
CA SER A 9 13.69 29.32 2.62
C SER A 9 12.34 29.59 1.93
N SER A 10 12.32 30.41 0.87
CA SER A 10 11.09 30.67 0.11
C SER A 10 10.65 29.49 -0.76
N LEU A 11 11.58 28.67 -1.24
CA LEU A 11 11.26 27.45 -1.97
C LEU A 11 10.70 26.37 -1.04
N VAL A 12 11.26 26.23 0.17
CA VAL A 12 10.76 25.30 1.19
C VAL A 12 9.36 25.70 1.64
N SER A 13 9.10 26.99 1.89
CA SER A 13 7.77 27.44 2.28
C SER A 13 6.74 27.19 1.18
N THR A 14 7.12 27.40 -0.09
CA THR A 14 6.28 27.11 -1.26
C THR A 14 6.02 25.61 -1.44
N LEU A 15 7.03 24.77 -1.19
CA LEU A 15 6.88 23.32 -1.19
C LEU A 15 5.92 22.87 -0.08
N LEU A 16 6.06 23.42 1.13
CA LEU A 16 5.20 23.09 2.25
C LEU A 16 3.75 23.51 2.00
N THR A 17 3.50 24.69 1.44
CA THR A 17 2.15 25.14 1.11
C THR A 17 1.49 24.25 0.05
N ASN A 18 2.28 23.72 -0.90
CA ASN A 18 1.78 22.82 -1.94
C ASN A 18 1.66 21.36 -1.49
N ALA A 19 2.54 20.90 -0.60
CA ALA A 19 2.58 19.52 -0.12
C ALA A 19 1.51 19.26 0.94
N ARG A 20 1.24 20.21 1.84
CA ARG A 20 0.23 20.06 2.91
C ARG A 20 -1.15 19.60 2.42
N PRO A 21 -1.79 20.23 1.41
CA PRO A 21 -3.11 19.79 0.98
C PRO A 21 -3.08 18.38 0.37
N LYS A 22 -2.03 18.04 -0.39
CA LYS A 22 -1.87 16.69 -0.97
C LYS A 22 -1.66 15.63 0.11
N PHE A 23 -0.83 15.94 1.11
CA PHE A 23 -0.60 15.07 2.25
C PHE A 23 -1.88 14.88 3.09
N ASN A 24 -2.69 15.92 3.27
CA ASN A 24 -3.97 15.80 3.98
C ASN A 24 -4.93 14.84 3.25
N VAL A 25 -4.99 14.91 1.92
CA VAL A 25 -5.78 13.97 1.12
C VAL A 25 -5.25 12.55 1.24
N PHE A 26 -3.93 12.37 1.14
CA PHE A 26 -3.29 11.08 1.37
C PHE A 26 -3.63 10.52 2.76
N MET A 27 -3.48 11.31 3.81
CA MET A 27 -3.79 10.91 5.19
C MET A 27 -5.27 10.58 5.38
N LYS A 28 -6.19 11.24 4.66
CA LYS A 28 -7.62 10.91 4.70
C LYS A 28 -7.87 9.48 4.22
N TYR A 29 -7.31 9.10 3.07
CA TYR A 29 -7.49 7.76 2.50
C TYR A 29 -6.68 6.69 3.23
N ALA A 30 -5.44 7.01 3.64
CA ALA A 30 -4.62 6.11 4.42
C ALA A 30 -5.30 5.66 5.72
N LYS A 31 -6.05 6.55 6.39
CA LYS A 31 -6.80 6.22 7.61
C LYS A 31 -7.97 5.25 7.40
N VAL A 32 -8.48 5.10 6.19
CA VAL A 32 -9.61 4.19 5.93
C VAL A 32 -9.14 2.91 5.24
N GLU A 33 -8.18 3.00 4.32
CA GLU A 33 -7.70 1.85 3.53
C GLU A 33 -6.51 1.11 4.17
N LEU A 34 -5.62 1.83 4.87
CA LEU A 34 -4.37 1.26 5.41
C LEU A 34 -4.42 1.01 6.93
N THR A 35 -5.58 1.22 7.54
CA THR A 35 -5.75 0.95 8.97
C THR A 35 -5.83 -0.56 9.19
N PRO A 36 -5.11 -1.11 10.20
CA PRO A 36 -5.22 -2.52 10.51
C PRO A 36 -6.68 -2.94 10.74
N PRO A 37 -7.10 -4.10 10.21
CA PRO A 37 -8.47 -4.58 10.36
C PRO A 37 -8.82 -4.75 11.84
N THR A 38 -10.09 -4.52 12.17
CA THR A 38 -10.56 -4.73 13.54
C THR A 38 -10.79 -6.22 13.80
N PRO A 39 -10.78 -6.69 15.05
CA PRO A 39 -11.08 -8.09 15.36
C PRO A 39 -12.46 -8.56 14.85
N GLY A 40 -13.41 -7.63 14.67
CA GLY A 40 -14.74 -7.91 14.11
C GLY A 40 -14.72 -8.27 12.62
N ASP A 41 -13.65 -7.92 11.89
CA ASP A 41 -13.51 -8.20 10.46
C ASP A 41 -12.91 -9.59 10.18
N ILE A 42 -12.31 -10.23 11.20
CA ILE A 42 -11.65 -11.54 11.09
C ILE A 42 -12.58 -12.64 10.55
N PRO A 43 -13.84 -12.77 11.01
CA PRO A 43 -14.77 -13.76 10.47
C PRO A 43 -15.02 -13.56 8.96
N ALA A 44 -15.21 -12.32 8.52
CA ALA A 44 -15.44 -12.01 7.11
C ALA A 44 -14.20 -12.34 6.24
N ILE A 45 -13.00 -12.07 6.75
CA ILE A 45 -11.73 -12.44 6.09
C ILE A 45 -11.64 -13.97 5.93
N ARG A 46 -11.94 -14.72 7.00
CA ARG A 46 -11.93 -16.19 6.97
C ARG A 46 -12.90 -16.75 5.94
N ASP A 47 -14.11 -16.20 5.88
CA ASP A 47 -15.12 -16.60 4.90
C ASP A 47 -14.69 -16.27 3.46
N GLY A 48 -14.05 -15.12 3.25
CA GLY A 48 -13.45 -14.74 1.97
C GLY A 48 -12.39 -15.75 1.50
N ILE A 49 -11.47 -16.14 2.38
CA ILE A 49 -10.45 -17.15 2.09
C ILE A 49 -11.10 -18.50 1.75
N ALA A 50 -12.11 -18.92 2.52
CA ALA A 50 -12.82 -20.18 2.28
C ALA A 50 -13.49 -20.21 0.90
N ARG A 51 -14.05 -19.09 0.45
CA ARG A 51 -14.64 -18.94 -0.90
C ARG A 51 -13.60 -19.02 -2.02
N ILE A 52 -12.43 -18.43 -1.83
CA ILE A 52 -11.33 -18.53 -2.80
C ILE A 52 -10.88 -19.98 -2.93
N VAL A 53 -10.71 -20.69 -1.81
CA VAL A 53 -10.31 -22.10 -1.79
C VAL A 53 -11.37 -22.98 -2.46
N SER A 54 -12.66 -22.77 -2.15
CA SER A 54 -13.73 -23.55 -2.78
C SER A 54 -13.83 -23.25 -4.28
N GLY A 55 -13.72 -21.99 -4.70
CA GLY A 55 -13.70 -21.57 -6.11
C GLY A 55 -12.52 -22.15 -6.89
N ALA A 56 -11.36 -22.27 -6.26
CA ALA A 56 -10.20 -22.94 -6.86
C ALA A 56 -10.48 -24.44 -7.07
N ARG A 57 -11.05 -25.12 -6.08
CA ARG A 57 -11.40 -26.55 -6.14
C ARG A 57 -12.47 -26.87 -7.17
N THR A 58 -13.50 -26.02 -7.30
CA THR A 58 -14.59 -26.21 -8.25
C THR A 58 -14.23 -25.80 -9.69
N GLY A 59 -13.06 -25.18 -9.90
CA GLY A 59 -12.63 -24.72 -11.22
C GLY A 59 -13.26 -23.39 -11.66
N ALA A 60 -13.89 -22.64 -10.74
CA ALA A 60 -14.55 -21.37 -11.03
C ALA A 60 -13.61 -20.31 -11.63
N TRP A 61 -12.30 -20.41 -11.34
CA TRP A 61 -11.25 -19.54 -11.90
C TRP A 61 -11.17 -19.60 -13.44
N LYS A 62 -11.64 -20.67 -14.06
CA LYS A 62 -11.67 -20.81 -15.54
C LYS A 62 -12.73 -19.92 -16.20
N ASN A 63 -13.73 -19.47 -15.44
CA ASN A 63 -14.81 -18.63 -15.93
C ASN A 63 -14.51 -17.12 -15.77
N LEU A 64 -13.32 -16.77 -15.27
CA LEU A 64 -12.91 -15.37 -15.09
C LEU A 64 -12.55 -14.75 -16.44
N THR A 65 -12.95 -13.50 -16.63
CA THR A 65 -12.49 -12.71 -17.77
C THR A 65 -11.02 -12.33 -17.58
N VAL A 66 -10.31 -12.06 -18.68
CA VAL A 66 -8.90 -11.63 -18.64
C VAL A 66 -8.71 -10.37 -17.79
N LYS A 67 -9.66 -9.43 -17.85
CA LYS A 67 -9.63 -8.21 -17.06
C LYS A 67 -9.68 -8.50 -15.55
N GLU A 68 -10.54 -9.41 -15.13
CA GLU A 68 -10.68 -9.78 -13.71
C GLU A 68 -9.44 -10.55 -13.22
N ALA A 69 -8.96 -11.50 -14.03
CA ALA A 69 -7.73 -12.24 -13.72
C ALA A 69 -6.54 -11.28 -13.57
N TRP A 70 -6.43 -10.30 -14.48
CA TRP A 70 -5.38 -9.28 -14.42
C TRP A 70 -5.48 -8.42 -13.16
N LEU A 71 -6.68 -7.91 -12.83
CA LEU A 71 -6.89 -7.12 -11.62
C LEU A 71 -6.50 -7.91 -10.35
N ASN A 72 -6.96 -9.15 -10.24
CA ASN A 72 -6.65 -10.01 -9.10
C ASN A 72 -5.14 -10.27 -8.98
N SER A 73 -4.44 -10.40 -10.11
CA SER A 73 -2.98 -10.56 -10.12
C SER A 73 -2.25 -9.32 -9.63
N LEU A 74 -2.72 -8.11 -9.97
CA LEU A 74 -2.13 -6.85 -9.52
C LEU A 74 -2.31 -6.66 -8.00
N VAL A 75 -3.51 -6.96 -7.47
CA VAL A 75 -3.76 -6.92 -6.02
C VAL A 75 -2.87 -7.94 -5.29
N THR A 76 -2.70 -9.13 -5.87
CA THR A 76 -1.80 -10.15 -5.31
C THR A 76 -0.35 -9.65 -5.27
N ALA A 77 0.13 -9.00 -6.34
CA ALA A 77 1.45 -8.41 -6.39
C ALA A 77 1.62 -7.29 -5.35
N GLU A 78 0.61 -6.44 -5.16
CA GLU A 78 0.61 -5.40 -4.12
C GLU A 78 0.83 -5.97 -2.72
N VAL A 79 0.11 -7.06 -2.37
CA VAL A 79 0.28 -7.73 -1.07
C VAL A 79 1.69 -8.29 -0.91
N PHE A 80 2.29 -8.85 -1.98
CA PHE A 80 3.69 -9.29 -1.94
C PHE A 80 4.68 -8.12 -1.74
N PHE A 81 4.44 -6.97 -2.33
CA PHE A 81 5.30 -5.80 -2.10
C PHE A 81 5.23 -5.31 -0.66
N TRP A 82 4.07 -5.38 -0.01
CA TRP A 82 3.95 -5.08 1.43
C TRP A 82 4.81 -5.98 2.31
N PHE A 83 4.96 -7.26 1.94
CA PHE A 83 5.89 -8.17 2.62
C PHE A 83 7.34 -7.67 2.54
N TYR A 84 7.80 -7.27 1.34
CA TYR A 84 9.16 -6.74 1.16
C TYR A 84 9.37 -5.38 1.85
N VAL A 85 8.34 -4.52 1.92
CA VAL A 85 8.39 -3.30 2.73
C VAL A 85 8.60 -3.65 4.20
N GLY A 86 7.90 -4.66 4.71
CA GLY A 86 8.10 -5.19 6.06
C GLY A 86 9.53 -5.72 6.27
N GLU A 87 10.09 -6.42 5.27
CA GLU A 87 11.47 -6.88 5.30
C GLU A 87 12.45 -5.70 5.37
N CYS A 88 12.27 -4.65 4.55
CA CYS A 88 13.09 -3.44 4.62
C CYS A 88 13.03 -2.76 6.00
N ILE A 89 11.86 -2.72 6.64
CA ILE A 89 11.70 -2.22 8.01
C ILE A 89 12.45 -3.12 9.01
N GLY A 90 12.31 -4.45 8.88
CA GLY A 90 12.97 -5.43 9.75
C GLY A 90 14.50 -5.38 9.66
N LYS A 91 15.03 -5.22 8.44
CA LYS A 91 16.47 -5.06 8.17
C LYS A 91 17.01 -3.68 8.52
N ARG A 92 16.13 -2.68 8.64
CA ARG A 92 16.45 -1.26 8.82
C ARG A 92 17.32 -0.66 7.70
N HIS A 93 17.37 -1.31 6.55
CA HIS A 93 18.17 -0.90 5.41
C HIS A 93 17.39 -1.11 4.11
N LEU A 94 17.51 -0.15 3.18
CA LEU A 94 16.78 -0.18 1.92
C LEU A 94 17.45 -1.09 0.87
N VAL A 95 18.76 -1.32 0.98
CA VAL A 95 19.54 -2.05 -0.04
C VAL A 95 20.39 -3.13 0.62
N GLY A 96 19.97 -4.39 0.54
CA GLY A 96 20.69 -5.50 1.17
C GLY A 96 20.69 -5.45 2.69
N TYR A 97 21.36 -6.42 3.30
CA TYR A 97 21.61 -6.46 4.74
C TYR A 97 22.93 -5.76 5.04
N GLU A 98 22.98 -5.02 6.14
CA GLU A 98 24.24 -4.57 6.73
C GLU A 98 24.91 -5.80 7.36
N VAL A 99 25.96 -6.31 6.71
CA VAL A 99 26.75 -7.48 7.13
C VAL A 99 28.11 -7.06 7.65
#